data_AF-A0AA94LM03-F1
#
_entry.id   AF-A0AA94LM03-F1
#
_cell.length_a   1.000
_cell.length_b   1.000
_cell.length_c   1.000
_cell.angle_alpha   90.00
_cell.angle_beta   90.00
_cell.angle_gamma   90.00
#
_symmetry.space_group_name_H-M   'P 1'
#
loop_
_entity.id
_entity.type
_entity.pdbx_description
1 polymer ?
#
loop_
_entity_poly.entity_id
_entity_poly.type
_entity_poly.pdbx_seq_one_letter_code
_entity_poly.pdbx_strand_id
1 'polypeptide(L)'
;MKRLFLIGVMVLTAVAGFAQSGERIDTLKERQKVLKITTKLNKLQLDYEKEKANNIELSKKAADINVEANIATTEFNTTNASSTVKDAKTTIKRLKEAKSINKKLAKSQKTLTKMEKKIAKLQAKIDDCNKRIKFVNN
;
A
#
# COMPACT_ATOMS: atom_id res chain seq x y z
N MET A 1 -2.80 9.11 -17.18
CA MET A 1 -4.18 9.00 -16.67
C MET A 1 -4.19 9.46 -15.22
N LYS A 2 -4.25 10.78 -14.99
CA LYS A 2 -5.46 11.59 -14.74
C LYS A 2 -6.24 11.11 -13.50
N ARG A 3 -6.15 11.93 -12.44
CA ARG A 3 -7.03 12.01 -11.24
C ARG A 3 -6.72 11.07 -10.07
N LEU A 4 -5.57 11.25 -9.43
CA LEU A 4 -5.51 11.03 -7.97
C LEU A 4 -6.20 12.23 -7.33
N PHE A 5 -7.48 12.05 -7.05
CA PHE A 5 -8.30 13.01 -6.34
C PHE A 5 -7.61 13.38 -5.02
N LEU A 6 -7.12 14.62 -4.96
CA LEU A 6 -6.95 15.39 -3.73
C LEU A 6 -8.32 15.54 -3.06
N ILE A 7 -8.80 14.49 -2.40
CA ILE A 7 -9.91 14.60 -1.46
C ILE A 7 -9.29 14.90 -0.10
N GLY A 8 -8.69 16.09 -0.01
CA GLY A 8 -8.51 16.76 1.27
C GLY A 8 -9.88 17.25 1.71
N VAL A 9 -10.66 16.40 2.38
CA VAL A 9 -11.92 16.85 3.01
C VAL A 9 -11.52 17.75 4.19
N MET A 10 -11.35 19.04 3.92
CA MET A 10 -11.42 20.07 4.95
C MET A 10 -12.85 20.08 5.50
N VAL A 11 -13.06 19.47 6.67
CA VAL A 11 -14.14 19.91 7.56
C VAL A 11 -13.49 20.56 8.77
N LEU A 12 -13.07 21.82 8.59
CA LEU A 12 -12.77 22.71 9.70
C LEU A 12 -13.85 23.80 9.72
N THR A 13 -15.00 23.48 10.30
CA THR A 13 -15.93 24.50 10.78
C THR A 13 -16.05 24.32 12.28
N ALA A 14 -15.18 25.01 13.01
CA ALA A 14 -15.31 25.24 14.44
C ALA A 14 -16.38 26.32 14.63
N VAL A 15 -17.60 25.91 15.01
CA VAL A 15 -18.63 26.86 15.43
C VAL A 15 -18.60 26.90 16.95
N ALA A 16 -17.88 27.90 17.49
CA ALA A 16 -17.97 28.29 18.89
C ALA A 16 -19.32 28.99 19.10
N GLY A 17 -20.12 28.48 20.04
CA GLY A 17 -21.41 29.05 20.40
C GLY A 17 -22.04 28.21 21.51
N PHE A 18 -21.88 28.66 22.75
CA PHE A 18 -22.39 28.05 23.97
C PHE A 18 -23.93 28.08 24.00
N ALA A 19 -24.56 27.02 23.48
CA ALA A 19 -25.91 26.57 23.82
C ALA A 19 -25.99 25.07 23.44
N GLN A 20 -25.99 24.18 24.43
CA GLN A 20 -25.93 22.72 24.25
C GLN A 20 -27.36 22.13 24.17
N SER A 21 -27.89 21.96 22.96
CA SER A 21 -28.98 21.00 22.71
C SER A 21 -28.39 19.60 22.50
N GLY A 22 -29.15 18.53 22.84
CA GLY A 22 -28.71 17.14 22.67
C GLY A 22 -28.30 16.81 21.22
N GLU A 23 -29.01 17.36 20.24
CA GLU A 23 -28.71 17.22 18.81
C GLU A 23 -27.34 17.78 18.42
N ARG A 24 -26.93 18.90 19.05
CA ARG A 24 -25.61 19.52 18.82
C ARG A 24 -24.49 18.63 19.35
N ILE A 25 -24.70 17.98 20.50
CA ILE A 25 -23.75 17.03 21.09
C ILE A 25 -23.59 15.79 20.19
N ASP A 26 -24.69 15.24 19.66
CA ASP A 26 -24.62 14.05 18.81
C ASP A 26 -23.98 14.35 17.45
N THR A 27 -24.26 15.52 16.87
CA THR A 27 -23.57 16.01 15.68
C THR A 27 -22.06 16.15 15.91
N LEU A 28 -21.64 16.70 17.06
CA LEU A 28 -20.22 16.82 17.42
C LEU A 28 -19.55 15.45 17.59
N LYS A 29 -20.22 14.47 18.20
CA LYS A 29 -19.71 13.08 18.29
C LYS A 29 -19.52 12.46 16.92
N GLU A 30 -20.47 12.62 16.00
CA GLU A 30 -20.34 12.10 14.63
C GLU A 30 -19.21 12.79 13.86
N ARG A 31 -19.05 14.12 13.99
CA ARG A 31 -17.89 14.85 13.42
C ARG A 31 -16.56 14.36 13.98
N GLN A 32 -16.48 14.08 15.28
CA GLN A 32 -15.28 13.52 15.91
C GLN A 32 -14.96 12.11 15.36
N LYS A 33 -15.99 11.27 15.12
CA LYS A 33 -15.82 9.96 14.47
C LYS A 33 -15.27 10.11 13.06
N VAL A 34 -15.85 11.00 12.24
CA VAL A 34 -15.37 11.28 10.88
C VAL A 34 -13.91 11.71 10.91
N LEU A 35 -13.55 12.69 11.76
CA LEU A 35 -12.17 13.15 11.89
C LEU A 35 -11.20 12.01 12.21
N LYS A 36 -11.55 11.15 13.18
CA LYS A 36 -10.72 9.98 13.56
C LYS A 36 -10.56 8.98 12.43
N ILE A 37 -11.60 8.75 11.62
CA ILE A 37 -11.54 7.84 10.47
C ILE A 37 -10.70 8.47 9.34
N THR A 38 -10.85 9.76 9.08
CA THR A 38 -10.05 10.51 8.10
C THR A 38 -8.57 10.51 8.45
N THR A 39 -8.19 10.72 9.71
CA THR A 39 -6.77 10.61 10.13
C THR A 39 -6.21 9.21 9.86
N LYS A 40 -6.98 8.16 10.14
CA LYS A 40 -6.57 6.77 9.83
C LYS A 40 -6.44 6.53 8.34
N LEU A 41 -7.35 7.08 7.54
CA LEU A 41 -7.31 6.99 6.08
C LEU A 41 -6.05 7.65 5.53
N ASN A 42 -5.73 8.88 5.97
CA ASN A 42 -4.55 9.61 5.52
C ASN A 42 -3.26 8.86 5.86
N LYS A 43 -3.14 8.33 7.08
CA LYS A 43 -1.99 7.50 7.47
C LYS A 43 -1.86 6.27 6.58
N LEU A 44 -2.97 5.58 6.32
CA LEU A 44 -2.97 4.39 5.48
C LEU A 44 -2.62 4.69 4.02
N GLN A 45 -3.04 5.84 3.49
CA GLN A 45 -2.67 6.30 2.14
C GLN A 45 -1.17 6.63 2.05
N LEU A 46 -0.59 7.27 3.08
CA LEU A 46 0.85 7.51 3.14
C LEU A 46 1.65 6.19 3.18
N ASP A 47 1.22 5.23 4.00
CA ASP A 47 1.86 3.91 4.07
C ASP A 47 1.70 3.14 2.75
N TYR A 48 0.57 3.29 2.07
CA TYR A 48 0.32 2.70 0.75
C TYR A 48 1.28 3.23 -0.32
N GLU A 49 1.49 4.55 -0.41
CA GLU A 49 2.43 5.12 -1.38
C GLU A 49 3.88 4.70 -1.09
N LYS A 50 4.27 4.59 0.18
CA LYS A 50 5.58 4.03 0.56
C LYS A 50 5.74 2.58 0.11
N GLU A 51 4.73 1.73 0.36
CA GLU A 51 4.78 0.33 -0.06
C GLU A 51 4.78 0.20 -1.58
N LYS A 52 4.07 1.10 -2.29
CA LYS A 52 4.05 1.12 -3.76
C LYS A 52 5.41 1.48 -4.34
N ALA A 53 6.12 2.45 -3.76
CA ALA A 53 7.49 2.76 -4.14
C ALA A 53 8.43 1.55 -3.91
N ASN A 54 8.33 0.90 -2.75
CA ASN A 54 9.06 -0.35 -2.45
C ASN A 54 8.72 -1.47 -3.46
N ASN A 55 7.45 -1.60 -3.85
CA ASN A 55 7.01 -2.59 -4.83
C ASN A 55 7.64 -2.38 -6.22
N ILE A 56 7.73 -1.13 -6.66
CA ILE A 56 8.36 -0.75 -7.93
C ILE A 56 9.86 -1.09 -7.89
N GLU A 57 10.55 -0.76 -6.80
CA GLU A 57 11.97 -1.09 -6.63
C GLU A 57 12.19 -2.61 -6.63
N LEU A 58 11.36 -3.37 -5.90
CA LEU A 58 11.40 -4.82 -5.88
C LEU A 58 11.10 -5.43 -7.26
N SER A 59 10.18 -4.83 -8.03
CA SER A 59 9.84 -5.29 -9.38
C SER A 59 11.02 -5.11 -10.33
N LYS A 60 11.72 -3.98 -10.27
CA LYS A 60 12.93 -3.75 -11.05
C LYS A 60 14.03 -4.76 -10.68
N LYS A 61 14.33 -4.89 -9.37
CA LYS A 61 15.33 -5.86 -8.88
C LYS A 61 14.97 -7.30 -9.26
N ALA A 62 13.70 -7.66 -9.22
CA ALA A 62 13.22 -8.97 -9.64
C ALA A 62 13.46 -9.21 -11.13
N ALA A 63 13.16 -8.23 -11.99
CA ALA A 63 13.42 -8.34 -13.42
C ALA A 63 14.92 -8.55 -13.70
N ASP A 64 15.78 -7.71 -13.12
CA ASP A 64 17.24 -7.76 -13.31
C ASP A 64 17.81 -9.12 -12.86
N ILE A 65 17.51 -9.55 -11.63
CA ILE A 65 18.06 -10.81 -11.10
C ILE A 65 17.50 -12.06 -11.79
N ASN A 66 16.25 -12.00 -12.28
CA ASN A 66 15.67 -13.11 -13.04
C ASN A 66 16.34 -13.25 -14.41
N VAL A 67 16.71 -12.14 -15.06
CA VAL A 67 17.51 -12.15 -16.30
C VAL A 67 18.89 -12.75 -16.02
N GLU A 68 19.60 -12.28 -14.99
CA GLU A 68 20.91 -12.82 -14.61
C GLU A 68 20.85 -14.32 -14.27
N ALA A 69 19.82 -14.75 -13.54
CA ALA A 69 19.63 -16.14 -13.20
C ALA A 69 19.36 -17.00 -14.45
N ASN A 70 18.56 -16.50 -15.40
CA ASN A 70 18.26 -17.20 -16.64
C ASN A 70 19.52 -17.36 -17.51
N ILE A 71 20.33 -16.31 -17.64
CA ILE A 71 21.63 -16.36 -18.33
C ILE A 71 22.55 -17.38 -17.66
N ALA A 72 22.67 -17.35 -16.33
CA ALA A 72 23.51 -18.29 -15.60
C ALA A 72 23.05 -19.76 -15.71
N THR A 73 21.78 -20.00 -16.04
CA THR A 73 21.27 -21.37 -16.31
C THR A 73 21.55 -21.87 -17.72
N THR A 74 21.96 -21.00 -18.65
CA THR A 74 22.24 -21.35 -20.04
C THR A 74 23.74 -21.42 -20.37
N GLU A 75 24.60 -20.79 -19.57
CA GLU A 75 26.03 -20.59 -19.87
C GLU A 75 26.97 -21.50 -19.07
N PHE A 76 26.72 -22.81 -19.04
CA PHE A 76 27.63 -23.74 -18.37
C PHE A 76 28.88 -24.01 -19.22
N ASN A 77 30.06 -23.82 -18.63
CA ASN A 77 31.30 -24.25 -19.23
C ASN A 77 31.38 -25.79 -19.28
N THR A 78 31.70 -26.35 -20.45
CA THR A 78 31.86 -27.79 -20.70
C THR A 78 33.30 -28.19 -21.01
N THR A 79 34.26 -27.25 -20.99
CA THR A 79 35.68 -27.48 -21.26
C THR A 79 36.30 -28.43 -20.24
N ASN A 80 35.92 -28.34 -18.95
CA ASN A 80 36.33 -29.29 -17.93
C ASN A 80 35.39 -29.29 -16.71
N ALA A 81 35.40 -30.39 -15.95
CA ALA A 81 34.53 -30.57 -14.79
C ALA A 81 34.67 -29.47 -13.71
N SER A 82 35.89 -28.97 -13.46
CA SER A 82 36.13 -27.94 -12.45
C SER A 82 35.43 -26.62 -12.81
N SER A 83 35.51 -26.21 -14.08
CA SER A 83 34.80 -25.03 -14.58
C SER A 83 33.28 -25.19 -14.53
N THR A 84 32.75 -26.35 -14.91
CA THR A 84 31.32 -26.67 -14.79
C THR A 84 30.81 -26.55 -13.35
N VAL A 85 31.58 -27.06 -12.37
CA VAL A 85 31.22 -26.99 -10.94
C VAL A 85 31.22 -25.54 -10.45
N LYS A 86 32.17 -24.70 -10.89
CA LYS A 86 32.22 -23.27 -10.54
C LYS A 86 30.98 -22.54 -11.07
N ASP A 87 30.58 -22.79 -12.30
CA ASP A 87 29.40 -22.18 -12.90
C ASP A 87 28.13 -22.64 -12.18
N ALA A 88 27.98 -23.93 -11.93
CA ALA A 88 26.85 -24.48 -11.17
C ALA A 88 26.69 -23.83 -9.79
N LYS A 89 27.78 -23.64 -9.05
CA LYS A 89 27.75 -22.96 -7.75
C LYS A 89 27.27 -21.51 -7.87
N THR A 90 27.68 -20.82 -8.91
CA THR A 90 27.30 -19.43 -9.19
C THR A 90 25.83 -19.34 -9.59
N THR A 91 25.37 -20.24 -10.45
CA THR A 91 23.96 -20.36 -10.87
C THR A 91 23.04 -20.64 -9.69
N ILE A 92 23.41 -21.56 -8.79
CA ILE A 92 22.66 -21.82 -7.56
C ILE A 92 22.53 -20.57 -6.69
N LYS A 93 23.61 -19.78 -6.57
CA LYS A 93 23.59 -18.52 -5.80
C LYS A 93 22.59 -17.52 -6.41
N ARG A 94 22.66 -17.28 -7.72
CA ARG A 94 21.75 -16.38 -8.43
C ARG A 94 20.29 -16.83 -8.34
N LEU A 95 20.02 -18.12 -8.50
CA LEU A 95 18.67 -18.68 -8.35
C LEU A 95 18.11 -18.49 -6.92
N LYS A 96 18.95 -18.62 -5.88
CA LYS A 96 18.54 -18.35 -4.50
C LYS A 96 18.22 -16.87 -4.27
N GLU A 97 19.02 -15.98 -4.82
CA GLU A 97 18.80 -14.52 -4.75
C GLU A 97 17.51 -14.13 -5.48
N ALA A 98 17.31 -14.62 -6.71
CA ALA A 98 16.08 -14.44 -7.49
C ALA A 98 14.84 -14.92 -6.72
N LYS A 99 14.88 -16.12 -6.15
CA LYS A 99 13.80 -16.66 -5.31
C LYS A 99 13.48 -15.76 -4.12
N SER A 100 14.50 -15.22 -3.45
CA SER A 100 14.33 -14.34 -2.29
C SER A 100 13.67 -13.02 -2.67
N ILE A 101 14.13 -12.38 -3.76
CA ILE A 101 13.57 -11.12 -4.26
C ILE A 101 12.14 -11.31 -4.76
N ASN A 102 11.86 -12.34 -5.55
CA ASN A 102 10.49 -12.66 -6.00
C ASN A 102 9.54 -12.90 -4.82
N LYS A 103 10.01 -13.54 -3.74
CA LYS A 103 9.21 -13.72 -2.51
C LYS A 103 8.91 -12.38 -1.82
N LYS A 104 9.86 -11.43 -1.79
CA LYS A 104 9.63 -10.08 -1.24
C LYS A 104 8.63 -9.30 -2.10
N LEU A 105 8.78 -9.37 -3.43
CA LEU A 105 7.85 -8.75 -4.37
C LEU A 105 6.41 -9.25 -4.18
N ALA A 106 6.21 -10.57 -4.12
CA ALA A 106 4.89 -11.16 -3.90
C ALA A 106 4.26 -10.74 -2.55
N LYS A 107 5.08 -10.62 -1.49
CA LYS A 107 4.61 -10.11 -0.19
C LYS A 107 4.18 -8.65 -0.28
N SER A 108 4.98 -7.80 -0.93
CA SER A 108 4.67 -6.39 -1.16
C SER A 108 3.35 -6.21 -1.93
N GLN A 109 3.17 -6.95 -3.04
CA GLN A 109 1.92 -6.97 -3.81
C GLN A 109 0.72 -7.35 -2.95
N LYS A 110 0.84 -8.40 -2.13
CA LYS A 110 -0.22 -8.82 -1.20
C LYS A 110 -0.54 -7.75 -0.14
N THR A 111 0.48 -7.01 0.31
CA THR A 111 0.30 -5.90 1.25
C THR A 111 -0.48 -4.76 0.60
N LEU A 112 -0.13 -4.36 -0.62
CA LEU A 112 -0.86 -3.34 -1.39
C LEU A 112 -2.34 -3.70 -1.53
N THR A 113 -2.66 -4.92 -1.98
CA THR A 113 -4.06 -5.36 -2.12
C THR A 113 -4.83 -5.33 -0.80
N LYS A 114 -4.17 -5.64 0.33
CA LYS A 114 -4.81 -5.54 1.66
C LYS A 114 -5.03 -4.09 2.06
N MET A 115 -4.10 -3.19 1.74
CA MET A 115 -4.23 -1.75 2.01
C MET A 115 -5.35 -1.13 1.18
N GLU A 116 -5.44 -1.42 -0.12
CA GLU A 116 -6.53 -0.98 -1.00
C GLU A 116 -7.91 -1.35 -0.43
N LYS A 117 -8.08 -2.61 -0.01
CA LYS A 117 -9.32 -3.08 0.64
C LYS A 117 -9.63 -2.31 1.92
N LYS A 118 -8.63 -1.96 2.72
CA LYS A 118 -8.81 -1.18 3.95
C LYS A 118 -9.15 0.28 3.64
N ILE A 119 -8.51 0.89 2.64
CA ILE A 119 -8.80 2.24 2.15
C ILE A 119 -10.27 2.33 1.73
N ALA A 120 -10.73 1.40 0.87
CA ALA A 120 -12.12 1.36 0.42
C ALA A 120 -13.12 1.22 1.59
N LYS A 121 -12.81 0.37 2.58
CA LYS A 121 -13.65 0.23 3.78
C LYS A 121 -13.71 1.49 4.64
N LEU A 122 -12.60 2.24 4.76
CA LEU A 122 -12.58 3.49 5.52
C LEU A 122 -13.33 4.60 4.77
N GLN A 123 -13.20 4.68 3.44
CA GLN A 123 -13.97 5.61 2.61
C GLN A 123 -15.48 5.36 2.74
N ALA A 124 -15.93 4.10 2.63
CA ALA A 124 -17.34 3.76 2.82
C ALA A 124 -17.89 4.14 4.20
N LYS A 125 -17.08 4.01 5.27
CA LYS A 125 -17.47 4.45 6.62
C LYS A 125 -17.57 5.97 6.76
N ILE A 126 -16.68 6.72 6.09
CA ILE A 126 -16.76 8.18 6.06
C ILE A 126 -18.05 8.60 5.35
N ASP A 127 -18.38 7.97 4.21
CA ASP A 127 -19.59 8.27 3.45
C ASP A 127 -20.87 8.01 4.26
N ASP A 128 -20.91 6.89 5.00
CA ASP A 128 -22.03 6.56 5.89
C ASP A 128 -22.19 7.58 7.04
N CYS A 129 -21.09 7.93 7.72
CA CYS A 129 -21.11 8.97 8.76
C CYS A 129 -21.55 10.33 8.19
N ASN A 130 -21.10 10.70 7.00
CA ASN A 130 -21.48 11.96 6.35
C ASN A 130 -22.97 12.00 5.98
N LYS A 131 -23.56 10.87 5.55
CA LYS A 131 -25.02 10.79 5.33
C LYS A 131 -25.78 11.03 6.63
N ARG A 132 -25.37 10.39 7.74
CA ARG A 132 -25.99 10.55 9.06
C ARG A 132 -25.93 11.99 9.57
N ILE A 133 -24.82 12.70 9.35
CA ILE A 133 -24.70 14.13 9.72
C ILE A 133 -25.69 15.01 8.92
N LYS A 134 -25.90 14.73 7.63
CA LYS A 134 -26.87 15.49 6.81
C LYS A 134 -28.32 15.30 7.28
N PHE A 135 -28.67 14.13 7.82
CA PHE A 135 -30.01 13.89 8.37
C PHE A 135 -30.31 14.64 9.67
N VAL A 136 -29.29 15.01 10.46
CA VAL A 136 -29.47 15.70 11.75
C VAL A 136 -29.56 17.24 11.59
N ASN A 137 -29.26 17.77 10.39
CA ASN A 137 -29.30 19.20 10.08
C ASN A 137 -30.58 19.64 9.34
N ASN A 138 -31.63 18.80 9.29
CA ASN A 138 -32.92 19.10 8.67
C ASN A 138 -34.01 19.29 9.72
#